data_AF-A0A3E0TUU7-F1
#
_entry.id   AF-A0A3E0TUU7-F1
#
_cell.length_a   1.000
_cell.length_b   1.000
_cell.length_c   1.000
_cell.angle_alpha   90.00
_cell.angle_beta   90.00
_cell.angle_gamma   90.00
#
_symmetry.space_group_name_H-M   'P 1'
#
loop_
_entity.id
_entity.type
_entity.pdbx_description
1 polymer ?
#
loop_
_entity_poly.entity_id
_entity_poly.type
_entity_poly.pdbx_seq_one_letter_code
_entity_poly.pdbx_strand_id
1 'polypeptide(L)'
;MARINMLLVVLSLWGLAGVALAQIDEIQSDRAQYSQTVYMIDDEENSATSNLSDELNDKASNKASLEQALAAIKQEKAAGLAKTNLLRAKVRQFIQQRIETLNTFLMDGDLLDYVGAELISRSQIQAQAVTLVDLANPVPQSGVLTGGGIYLASPTQIKVTVLRSIRDRLIPLWQSNSIELTELGENRFMFTTSVNVEQGDIIAYQLADGASVQFDKGTGDTRYLTKPLALGEGIRLRSLKGKSERRAYALGVYGLLSQPQ
;
A
#
# COMPACT_ATOMS: atom_id res chain seq x y z
N MET A 1 53.95 -69.11 -95.22
CA MET A 1 53.17 -68.97 -93.97
C MET A 1 53.61 -67.72 -93.22
N ALA A 2 53.17 -66.52 -93.62
CA ALA A 2 53.53 -65.25 -92.94
C ALA A 2 52.47 -64.12 -93.06
N ARG A 3 51.33 -64.37 -93.72
CA ARG A 3 50.30 -63.34 -94.00
C ARG A 3 49.04 -63.41 -93.13
N ILE A 4 48.92 -64.40 -92.23
CA ILE A 4 47.74 -64.57 -91.36
C ILE A 4 47.93 -63.93 -89.97
N ASN A 5 49.18 -63.82 -89.47
CA ASN A 5 49.45 -63.19 -88.15
C ASN A 5 49.35 -61.66 -88.14
N MET A 6 49.43 -60.99 -89.30
CA MET A 6 49.38 -59.52 -89.37
C MET A 6 47.93 -58.98 -89.37
N LEU A 7 46.96 -59.77 -89.83
CA LEU A 7 45.54 -59.37 -89.83
C LEU A 7 44.93 -59.41 -88.42
N LEU A 8 45.33 -60.39 -87.59
CA LEU A 8 44.85 -60.54 -86.22
C LEU A 8 45.35 -59.43 -85.27
N VAL A 9 46.57 -58.93 -85.47
CA VAL A 9 47.11 -57.81 -84.66
C VAL A 9 46.43 -56.48 -85.01
N VAL A 10 46.16 -56.22 -86.29
CA VAL A 10 45.47 -54.99 -86.73
C VAL A 10 44.00 -54.98 -86.32
N LEU A 11 43.31 -56.14 -86.36
CA LEU A 11 41.94 -56.26 -85.85
C LEU A 11 41.85 -56.09 -84.32
N SER A 12 42.86 -56.55 -83.56
CA SER A 12 42.92 -56.32 -82.11
C SER A 12 43.20 -54.85 -81.73
N LEU A 13 44.00 -54.12 -82.52
CA LEU A 13 44.25 -52.68 -82.32
C LEU A 13 43.03 -51.82 -82.68
N TRP A 14 42.27 -52.19 -83.72
CA TRP A 14 41.02 -51.49 -84.06
C TRP A 14 39.89 -51.79 -83.08
N GLY A 15 39.82 -53.01 -82.53
CA GLY A 15 38.90 -53.35 -81.45
C GLY A 15 39.18 -52.56 -80.16
N LEU A 16 40.45 -52.45 -79.76
CA LEU A 16 40.84 -51.66 -78.58
C LEU A 16 40.67 -50.15 -78.78
N ALA A 17 40.91 -49.61 -79.98
CA ALA A 17 40.68 -48.20 -80.29
C ALA A 17 39.19 -47.83 -80.32
N GLY A 18 38.33 -48.73 -80.85
CA GLY A 18 36.87 -48.53 -80.84
C GLY A 18 36.26 -48.57 -79.44
N VAL A 19 36.75 -49.47 -78.57
CA VAL A 19 36.34 -49.52 -77.15
C VAL A 19 36.83 -48.28 -76.39
N ALA A 20 38.05 -47.80 -76.66
CA ALA A 20 38.58 -46.59 -76.04
C ALA A 20 37.84 -45.31 -76.48
N LEU A 21 37.44 -45.20 -77.76
CA LEU A 21 36.65 -44.07 -78.25
C LEU A 21 35.23 -44.06 -77.69
N ALA A 22 34.55 -45.22 -77.65
CA ALA A 22 33.24 -45.34 -77.03
C ALA A 22 33.27 -44.97 -75.54
N GLN A 23 34.34 -45.36 -74.84
CA GLN A 23 34.56 -45.02 -73.43
C GLN A 23 34.86 -43.52 -73.24
N ILE A 24 35.51 -42.85 -74.20
CA ILE A 24 35.75 -41.40 -74.16
C ILE A 24 34.45 -40.62 -74.38
N ASP A 25 33.59 -41.05 -75.31
CA ASP A 25 32.29 -40.41 -75.56
C ASP A 25 31.34 -40.58 -74.37
N GLU A 26 31.34 -41.76 -73.74
CA GLU A 26 30.63 -42.02 -72.49
C GLU A 26 31.12 -41.07 -71.37
N ILE A 27 32.43 -40.94 -71.19
CA ILE A 27 33.02 -40.02 -70.19
C ILE A 27 32.69 -38.55 -70.51
N GLN A 28 32.61 -38.15 -71.77
CA GLN A 28 32.24 -36.78 -72.15
C GLN A 28 30.75 -36.50 -71.92
N SER A 29 29.89 -37.47 -72.24
CA SER A 29 28.46 -37.43 -71.93
C SER A 29 28.22 -37.34 -70.42
N ASP A 30 28.92 -38.18 -69.66
CA ASP A 30 28.87 -38.17 -68.19
C ASP A 30 29.32 -36.82 -67.65
N ARG A 31 30.44 -36.26 -68.14
CA ARG A 31 30.88 -34.91 -67.73
C ARG A 31 29.86 -33.83 -68.03
N ALA A 32 29.20 -33.87 -69.18
CA ALA A 32 28.15 -32.92 -69.52
C ALA A 32 26.97 -33.06 -68.54
N GLN A 33 26.53 -34.29 -68.27
CA GLN A 33 25.45 -34.57 -67.33
C GLN A 33 25.80 -34.16 -65.88
N TYR A 34 27.04 -34.45 -65.43
CA TYR A 34 27.52 -34.01 -64.12
C TYR A 34 27.59 -32.48 -64.03
N SER A 35 28.09 -31.80 -65.07
CA SER A 35 28.17 -30.33 -65.10
C SER A 35 26.78 -29.69 -65.02
N GLN A 36 25.79 -30.28 -65.70
CA GLN A 36 24.42 -29.82 -65.64
C GLN A 36 23.78 -30.09 -64.28
N THR A 37 24.08 -31.23 -63.67
CA THR A 37 23.57 -31.57 -62.33
C THR A 37 24.14 -30.64 -61.27
N VAL A 38 25.43 -30.31 -61.32
CA VAL A 38 26.06 -29.33 -60.43
C VAL A 38 25.42 -27.96 -60.58
N TYR A 39 25.18 -27.50 -61.82
CA TYR A 39 24.52 -26.21 -62.05
C TYR A 39 23.09 -26.16 -61.47
N MET A 40 22.31 -27.24 -61.62
CA MET A 40 20.96 -27.32 -61.06
C MET A 40 20.97 -27.34 -59.53
N ILE A 41 21.93 -28.05 -58.91
CA ILE A 41 22.10 -28.07 -57.46
C ILE A 41 22.50 -26.69 -56.93
N ASP A 42 23.43 -26.01 -57.60
CA ASP A 42 23.88 -24.67 -57.22
C ASP A 42 22.72 -23.65 -57.32
N ASP A 43 21.88 -23.73 -58.35
CA ASP A 43 20.72 -22.84 -58.51
C ASP A 43 19.64 -23.11 -57.45
N GLU A 44 19.38 -24.38 -57.13
CA GLU A 44 18.46 -24.78 -56.07
C GLU A 44 18.97 -24.35 -54.68
N GLU A 45 20.27 -24.52 -54.41
CA GLU A 45 20.89 -24.09 -53.16
C GLU A 45 20.89 -22.56 -53.02
N ASN A 46 21.18 -21.82 -54.10
CA ASN A 46 21.10 -20.36 -54.11
C ASN A 46 19.66 -19.86 -53.89
N SER A 47 18.67 -20.55 -54.47
CA SER A 47 17.26 -20.24 -54.25
C SER A 47 16.82 -20.54 -52.82
N ALA A 48 17.23 -21.68 -52.26
CA ALA A 48 16.91 -22.08 -50.89
C ALA A 48 17.56 -21.15 -49.86
N THR A 49 18.82 -20.74 -50.07
CA THR A 49 19.54 -19.81 -49.19
C THR A 49 18.94 -18.40 -49.25
N SER A 50 18.52 -17.94 -50.43
CA SER A 50 17.77 -16.68 -50.56
C SER A 50 16.46 -16.72 -49.77
N ASN A 51 15.64 -17.76 -49.96
CA ASN A 51 14.36 -17.90 -49.26
C ASN A 51 14.53 -17.97 -47.73
N LEU A 52 15.56 -18.69 -47.25
CA LEU A 52 15.86 -18.77 -45.82
C LEU A 52 16.34 -17.44 -45.27
N SER A 53 17.14 -16.69 -46.03
CA SER A 53 17.58 -15.34 -45.66
C SER A 53 16.40 -14.39 -45.54
N ASP A 54 15.44 -14.45 -46.48
CA ASP A 54 14.22 -13.64 -46.44
C ASP A 54 13.36 -14.00 -45.23
N GLU A 55 13.16 -15.30 -44.94
CA GLU A 55 12.41 -15.74 -43.76
C GLU A 55 13.08 -15.32 -42.44
N LEU A 56 14.42 -15.33 -42.38
CA LEU A 56 15.16 -14.84 -41.21
C LEU A 56 15.01 -13.33 -41.03
N ASN A 57 15.06 -12.56 -42.12
CA ASN A 57 14.83 -11.12 -42.10
C ASN A 57 13.41 -10.79 -41.64
N ASP A 58 12.40 -11.52 -42.13
CA ASP A 58 11.01 -11.38 -41.71
C ASP A 58 10.82 -11.72 -40.24
N LYS A 59 11.42 -12.82 -39.75
CA LYS A 59 11.39 -13.20 -38.33
C LYS A 59 12.09 -12.16 -37.46
N ALA A 60 13.22 -11.61 -37.89
CA ALA A 60 13.93 -10.57 -37.16
C ALA A 60 13.11 -9.27 -37.08
N SER A 61 12.47 -8.87 -38.19
CA SER A 61 11.56 -7.72 -38.26
C SER A 61 10.34 -7.90 -37.35
N ASN A 62 9.72 -9.08 -37.38
CA ASN A 62 8.59 -9.43 -36.50
C ASN A 62 8.98 -9.40 -35.02
N LYS A 63 10.16 -9.93 -34.69
CA LYS A 63 10.69 -9.88 -33.32
C LYS A 63 10.89 -8.44 -32.85
N ALA A 64 11.50 -7.58 -33.68
CA ALA A 64 11.69 -6.17 -33.35
C ALA A 64 10.34 -5.45 -33.13
N SER A 65 9.35 -5.73 -33.98
CA SER A 65 8.00 -5.16 -33.86
C SER A 65 7.30 -5.60 -32.56
N LEU A 66 7.44 -6.88 -32.17
CA LEU A 66 6.90 -7.40 -30.91
C LEU A 66 7.58 -6.77 -29.68
N GLU A 67 8.91 -6.59 -29.72
CA GLU A 67 9.65 -5.95 -28.64
C GLU A 67 9.21 -4.48 -28.45
N GLN A 68 8.97 -3.76 -29.56
CA GLN A 68 8.43 -2.40 -29.52
C GLN A 68 7.00 -2.37 -28.94
N ALA A 69 6.11 -3.26 -29.39
CA ALA A 69 4.75 -3.35 -28.86
C ALA A 69 4.75 -3.67 -27.36
N LEU A 70 5.62 -4.58 -26.91
CA LEU A 70 5.76 -4.94 -25.50
C LEU A 70 6.30 -3.79 -24.65
N ALA A 71 7.23 -2.99 -25.19
CA ALA A 71 7.71 -1.77 -24.52
C ALA A 71 6.58 -0.74 -24.38
N ALA A 72 5.79 -0.51 -25.44
CA ALA A 72 4.64 0.40 -25.40
C ALA A 72 3.60 -0.06 -24.37
N ILE A 73 3.23 -1.35 -24.35
CA ILE A 73 2.29 -1.92 -23.36
C ILE A 73 2.81 -1.75 -21.94
N LYS A 74 4.11 -1.95 -21.69
CA LYS A 74 4.71 -1.72 -20.37
C LYS A 74 4.58 -0.26 -19.94
N GLN A 75 4.85 0.68 -20.85
CA GLN A 75 4.72 2.10 -20.60
C GLN A 75 3.26 2.51 -20.31
N GLU A 76 2.31 2.02 -21.11
CA GLU A 76 0.88 2.27 -20.91
C GLU A 76 0.40 1.68 -19.59
N LYS A 77 0.82 0.46 -19.24
CA LYS A 77 0.49 -0.17 -17.96
C LYS A 77 1.02 0.65 -16.78
N ALA A 78 2.27 1.12 -16.85
CA ALA A 78 2.84 1.99 -15.82
C ALA A 78 2.07 3.31 -15.69
N ALA A 79 1.74 3.94 -16.82
CA ALA A 79 0.93 5.16 -16.85
C ALA A 79 -0.49 4.94 -16.29
N GLY A 80 -1.13 3.82 -16.63
CA GLY A 80 -2.44 3.43 -16.12
C GLY A 80 -2.45 3.20 -14.61
N LEU A 81 -1.42 2.53 -14.08
CA LEU A 81 -1.23 2.35 -12.63
C LEU A 81 -1.02 3.68 -11.92
N ALA A 82 -0.17 4.56 -12.47
CA ALA A 82 0.05 5.90 -11.91
C ALA A 82 -1.23 6.73 -11.87
N LYS A 83 -2.01 6.75 -12.96
CA LYS A 83 -3.32 7.42 -13.03
C LYS A 83 -4.30 6.86 -12.01
N THR A 84 -4.37 5.54 -11.86
CA THR A 84 -5.25 4.88 -10.90
C THR A 84 -4.88 5.23 -9.45
N ASN A 85 -3.59 5.23 -9.13
CA ASN A 85 -3.11 5.61 -7.79
C ASN A 85 -3.41 7.07 -7.48
N LEU A 86 -3.20 7.97 -8.45
CA LEU A 86 -3.54 9.38 -8.31
C LEU A 86 -5.05 9.58 -8.10
N LEU A 87 -5.89 8.89 -8.89
CA LEU A 87 -7.34 8.97 -8.74
C LEU A 87 -7.79 8.48 -7.37
N ARG A 88 -7.27 7.34 -6.90
CA ARG A 88 -7.57 6.81 -5.55
C ARG A 88 -7.16 7.79 -4.45
N ALA A 89 -6.01 8.45 -4.57
CA ALA A 89 -5.57 9.46 -3.63
C ALA A 89 -6.54 10.67 -3.61
N LYS A 90 -6.94 11.18 -4.78
CA LYS A 90 -7.91 12.27 -4.90
C LYS A 90 -9.28 11.91 -4.30
N VAL A 91 -9.77 10.70 -4.58
CA VAL A 91 -11.05 10.22 -4.02
C VAL A 91 -10.97 10.13 -2.50
N ARG A 92 -9.88 9.58 -1.95
CA ARG A 92 -9.68 9.51 -0.50
C ARG A 92 -9.66 10.89 0.14
N GLN A 93 -8.91 11.84 -0.44
CA GLN A 93 -8.85 13.21 0.05
C GLN A 93 -10.23 13.89 0.02
N PHE A 94 -10.97 13.74 -1.08
CA PHE A 94 -12.33 14.28 -1.19
C PHE A 94 -13.26 13.71 -0.11
N ILE A 95 -13.24 12.39 0.11
CA ILE A 95 -14.06 11.75 1.15
C ILE A 95 -13.67 12.26 2.54
N GLN A 96 -12.37 12.34 2.84
CA GLN A 96 -11.88 12.87 4.12
C GLN A 96 -12.37 14.29 4.39
N GLN A 97 -12.29 15.18 3.39
CA GLN A 97 -12.79 16.56 3.51
C GLN A 97 -14.30 16.61 3.76
N ARG A 98 -15.08 15.71 3.14
CA ARG A 98 -16.53 15.65 3.38
C ARG A 98 -16.87 15.15 4.78
N ILE A 99 -16.15 14.14 5.28
CA ILE A 99 -16.31 13.64 6.65
C ILE A 99 -15.96 14.74 7.65
N GLU A 100 -14.87 15.46 7.43
CA GLU A 100 -14.45 16.57 8.28
C GLU A 100 -15.52 17.67 8.32
N THR A 101 -16.02 18.09 7.16
CA THR A 101 -17.09 19.10 7.07
C THR A 101 -18.35 18.67 7.83
N LEU A 102 -18.76 17.41 7.69
CA LEU A 102 -19.92 16.87 8.41
C LEU A 102 -19.69 16.82 9.92
N ASN A 103 -18.50 16.39 10.34
CA ASN A 103 -18.17 16.32 11.76
C ASN A 103 -18.12 17.70 12.41
N THR A 104 -17.55 18.71 11.74
CA THR A 104 -17.59 20.11 12.20
C THR A 104 -19.03 20.59 12.31
N PHE A 105 -19.87 20.33 11.30
CA PHE A 105 -21.29 20.68 11.36
C PHE A 105 -22.02 20.03 12.55
N LEU A 106 -21.74 18.76 12.84
CA LEU A 106 -22.34 18.05 13.99
C LEU A 106 -21.88 18.65 15.33
N MET A 107 -20.60 19.02 15.43
CA MET A 107 -20.04 19.62 16.66
C MET A 107 -20.57 21.02 16.89
N ASP A 108 -20.60 21.87 15.85
CA ASP A 108 -21.08 23.25 15.93
C ASP A 108 -22.60 23.32 16.12
N GLY A 109 -23.33 22.30 15.65
CA GLY A 109 -24.76 22.17 15.83
C GLY A 109 -25.20 21.55 17.17
N ASP A 110 -24.25 21.25 18.09
CA ASP A 110 -24.50 20.54 19.34
C ASP A 110 -25.26 19.21 19.16
N LEU A 111 -25.01 18.52 18.04
CA LEU A 111 -25.70 17.26 17.67
C LEU A 111 -24.93 16.01 18.15
N LEU A 112 -23.79 16.20 18.80
CA LEU A 112 -22.97 15.12 19.35
C LEU A 112 -23.30 14.91 20.82
N ASP A 113 -23.35 13.65 21.24
CA ASP A 113 -23.45 13.30 22.65
C ASP A 113 -22.16 13.68 23.37
N TYR A 114 -22.30 14.38 24.49
CA TYR A 114 -21.17 14.76 25.34
C TYR A 114 -21.03 13.80 26.52
N VAL A 115 -19.83 13.27 26.71
CA VAL A 115 -19.47 12.42 27.86
C VAL A 115 -18.32 13.07 28.62
N GLY A 116 -18.63 13.58 29.81
CA GLY A 116 -17.66 14.26 30.65
C GLY A 116 -18.33 15.17 31.66
N ALA A 117 -17.51 15.91 32.39
CA ALA A 117 -17.99 16.91 33.33
C ALA A 117 -18.09 18.28 32.66
N GLU A 118 -19.02 19.11 33.15
CA GLU A 118 -19.32 20.43 32.60
C GLU A 118 -18.06 21.30 32.37
N LEU A 119 -18.00 21.91 31.18
CA LEU A 119 -16.89 22.73 30.68
C LEU A 119 -16.91 24.16 31.26
N ILE A 120 -16.68 24.26 32.56
CA ILE A 120 -16.65 25.54 33.29
C ILE A 120 -15.33 25.74 34.04
N SER A 121 -15.02 26.99 34.38
CA SER A 121 -13.89 27.30 35.26
C SER A 121 -14.06 26.66 36.64
N ARG A 122 -12.94 26.22 37.23
CA ARG A 122 -12.90 25.52 38.52
C ARG A 122 -11.93 26.20 39.48
N SER A 123 -12.04 25.87 40.77
CA SER A 123 -11.36 26.61 41.84
C SER A 123 -9.86 26.31 42.01
N GLN A 124 -9.41 25.09 41.68
CA GLN A 124 -8.02 24.66 41.90
C GLN A 124 -7.28 24.41 40.59
N ILE A 125 -5.99 24.72 40.55
CA ILE A 125 -5.15 24.55 39.37
C ILE A 125 -4.34 23.25 39.49
N GLN A 126 -4.32 22.45 38.43
CA GLN A 126 -3.52 21.22 38.36
C GLN A 126 -2.06 21.55 38.06
N ALA A 127 -1.25 21.83 39.08
CA ALA A 127 0.11 22.35 38.91
C ALA A 127 1.12 21.43 38.17
N GLN A 128 0.87 20.12 38.06
CA GLN A 128 1.80 19.16 37.48
C GLN A 128 1.26 18.57 36.17
N ALA A 129 2.16 18.29 35.23
CA ALA A 129 1.87 17.45 34.07
C ALA A 129 1.50 16.03 34.53
N VAL A 130 0.26 15.64 34.28
CA VAL A 130 -0.30 14.36 34.73
C VAL A 130 -1.20 13.76 33.66
N THR A 131 -1.37 12.44 33.72
CA THR A 131 -2.45 11.77 33.02
C THR A 131 -3.65 11.66 33.95
N LEU A 132 -4.73 12.32 33.60
CA LEU A 132 -6.02 12.26 34.28
C LEU A 132 -6.80 11.06 33.75
N VAL A 133 -7.49 10.35 34.63
CA VAL A 133 -8.34 9.19 34.29
C VAL A 133 -9.72 9.48 34.87
N ASP A 134 -10.70 9.73 34.00
CA ASP A 134 -12.04 10.10 34.41
C ASP A 134 -12.90 8.87 34.68
N LEU A 135 -12.97 8.46 35.95
CA LEU A 135 -13.81 7.34 36.38
C LEU A 135 -15.24 7.76 36.70
N ALA A 136 -15.53 9.07 36.75
CA ALA A 136 -16.86 9.57 37.09
C ALA A 136 -17.81 9.49 35.91
N ASN A 137 -17.30 9.66 34.69
CA ASN A 137 -18.08 9.67 33.45
C ASN A 137 -17.65 8.54 32.52
N PRO A 138 -17.93 7.26 32.85
CA PRO A 138 -17.75 6.18 31.89
C PRO A 138 -18.64 6.42 30.67
N VAL A 139 -18.19 5.97 29.49
CA VAL A 139 -18.96 6.02 28.26
C VAL A 139 -20.30 5.30 28.47
N PRO A 140 -21.45 5.98 28.34
CA PRO A 140 -22.73 5.40 28.73
C PRO A 140 -23.20 4.32 27.76
N GLN A 141 -22.83 4.41 26.47
CA GLN A 141 -23.29 3.56 25.38
C GLN A 141 -22.20 3.39 24.32
N SER A 142 -22.23 2.27 23.60
CA SER A 142 -21.29 2.03 22.51
C SER A 142 -21.51 3.01 21.35
N GLY A 143 -20.45 3.41 20.67
CA GLY A 143 -20.54 4.41 19.61
C GLY A 143 -19.20 4.81 19.05
N VAL A 144 -19.14 6.01 18.47
CA VAL A 144 -17.94 6.57 17.86
C VAL A 144 -17.63 7.92 18.47
N LEU A 145 -16.46 8.06 19.10
CA LEU A 145 -15.95 9.35 19.54
C LEU A 145 -15.28 10.08 18.38
N THR A 146 -15.58 11.35 18.25
CA THR A 146 -15.13 12.20 17.14
C THR A 146 -14.30 13.38 17.62
N GLY A 147 -14.42 13.79 18.89
CA GLY A 147 -13.66 14.91 19.44
C GLY A 147 -13.71 14.99 20.95
N GLY A 148 -13.31 16.13 21.48
CA GLY A 148 -13.40 16.42 22.91
C GLY A 148 -13.51 17.89 23.25
N GLY A 149 -13.75 18.13 24.53
CA GLY A 149 -13.96 19.44 25.12
C GLY A 149 -13.16 19.60 26.40
N ILE A 150 -12.67 20.81 26.63
CA ILE A 150 -11.82 21.15 27.77
C ILE A 150 -11.99 22.64 28.12
N TYR A 151 -12.07 22.94 29.41
CA TYR A 151 -11.94 24.33 29.89
C TYR A 151 -10.49 24.61 30.30
N LEU A 152 -9.84 25.50 29.56
CA LEU A 152 -8.40 25.73 29.65
C LEU A 152 -8.06 26.99 30.44
N ALA A 153 -7.11 26.88 31.38
CA ALA A 153 -6.55 28.00 32.15
C ALA A 153 -5.22 28.51 31.59
N SER A 154 -4.46 27.68 30.87
CA SER A 154 -3.26 28.07 30.13
C SER A 154 -3.06 27.19 28.90
N PRO A 155 -2.45 27.71 27.81
CA PRO A 155 -2.13 26.91 26.62
C PRO A 155 -1.39 25.61 26.96
N THR A 156 -1.72 24.52 26.27
CA THR A 156 -1.06 23.23 26.47
C THR A 156 -1.25 22.28 25.30
N GLN A 157 -0.63 21.11 25.40
CA GLN A 157 -0.94 19.97 24.54
C GLN A 157 -1.64 18.87 25.33
N ILE A 158 -2.63 18.25 24.70
CA ILE A 158 -3.39 17.15 25.28
C ILE A 158 -3.35 15.93 24.37
N LYS A 159 -3.33 14.74 24.99
CA LYS A 159 -3.67 13.48 24.32
C LYS A 159 -4.83 12.82 25.03
N VAL A 160 -5.81 12.36 24.27
CA VAL A 160 -6.96 11.62 24.79
C VAL A 160 -6.72 10.13 24.56
N THR A 161 -7.00 9.31 25.58
CA THR A 161 -6.80 7.87 25.54
C THR A 161 -8.08 7.18 25.97
N VAL A 162 -8.54 6.19 25.20
CA VAL A 162 -9.66 5.33 25.55
C VAL A 162 -9.13 4.11 26.30
N LEU A 163 -9.68 3.86 27.47
CA LEU A 163 -9.30 2.77 28.37
C LEU A 163 -10.46 1.80 28.53
N ARG A 164 -10.21 0.50 28.35
CA ARG A 164 -11.20 -0.54 28.65
C ARG A 164 -10.93 -1.19 29.98
N SER A 165 -11.99 -1.33 30.79
CA SER A 165 -11.91 -2.02 32.06
C SER A 165 -12.00 -3.54 31.86
N ILE A 166 -10.95 -4.27 32.23
CA ILE A 166 -10.91 -5.74 32.22
C ILE A 166 -10.52 -6.19 33.63
N ARG A 167 -11.50 -6.70 34.39
CA ARG A 167 -11.35 -7.06 35.82
C ARG A 167 -10.91 -5.86 36.66
N ASP A 168 -9.70 -5.88 37.23
CA ASP A 168 -9.15 -4.81 38.08
C ASP A 168 -8.16 -3.89 37.33
N ARG A 169 -8.15 -3.96 36.00
CA ARG A 169 -7.20 -3.22 35.15
C ARG A 169 -7.90 -2.39 34.08
N LEU A 170 -7.34 -1.23 33.82
CA LEU A 170 -7.67 -0.37 32.69
C LEU A 170 -6.63 -0.58 31.60
N ILE A 171 -7.05 -0.97 30.41
CA ILE A 171 -6.17 -1.26 29.28
C ILE A 171 -6.35 -0.17 28.22
N PRO A 172 -5.31 0.60 27.87
CA PRO A 172 -5.37 1.58 26.80
C PRO A 172 -5.55 0.89 25.44
N LEU A 173 -6.66 1.18 24.77
CA LEU A 173 -7.01 0.62 23.46
C LEU A 173 -6.66 1.56 22.32
N TRP A 174 -6.76 2.86 22.55
CA TRP A 174 -6.54 3.88 21.54
C TRP A 174 -6.04 5.17 22.19
N GLN A 175 -5.21 5.91 21.47
CA GLN A 175 -4.68 7.21 21.88
C GLN A 175 -4.72 8.17 20.69
N SER A 176 -5.14 9.40 20.93
CA SER A 176 -5.14 10.47 19.93
C SER A 176 -3.71 10.94 19.61
N ASN A 177 -3.58 11.65 18.49
CA ASN A 177 -2.42 12.52 18.27
C ASN A 177 -2.37 13.63 19.35
N SER A 178 -1.20 14.28 19.48
CA SER A 178 -1.10 15.49 20.31
C SER A 178 -1.98 16.58 19.72
N ILE A 179 -2.83 17.18 20.55
CA ILE A 179 -3.73 18.26 20.17
C ILE A 179 -3.23 19.51 20.89
N GLU A 180 -2.87 20.52 20.13
CA GLU A 180 -2.42 21.81 20.67
C GLU A 180 -3.63 22.70 20.94
N LEU A 181 -3.71 23.23 22.15
CA LEU A 181 -4.79 24.10 22.60
C LEU A 181 -4.18 25.42 23.07
N THR A 182 -4.54 26.50 22.37
CA THR A 182 -3.93 27.81 22.58
C THR A 182 -4.90 28.84 23.15
N GLU A 183 -6.21 28.63 22.97
CA GLU A 183 -7.24 29.55 23.45
C GLU A 183 -7.60 29.24 24.92
N LEU A 184 -7.83 30.28 25.71
CA LEU A 184 -8.27 30.14 27.11
C LEU A 184 -9.78 29.98 27.19
N GLY A 185 -10.28 29.28 28.21
CA GLY A 185 -11.71 29.01 28.37
C GLY A 185 -12.16 27.72 27.70
N GLU A 186 -13.43 27.64 27.29
CA GLU A 186 -13.98 26.46 26.64
C GLU A 186 -13.35 26.27 25.26
N ASN A 187 -12.71 25.11 25.07
CA ASN A 187 -12.17 24.68 23.80
C ASN A 187 -12.87 23.38 23.38
N ARG A 188 -13.25 23.31 22.11
CA ARG A 188 -13.73 22.09 21.46
C ARG A 188 -12.76 21.73 20.36
N PHE A 189 -12.44 20.45 20.24
CA PHE A 189 -11.48 19.96 19.27
C PHE A 189 -11.91 18.62 18.69
N MET A 190 -11.44 18.36 17.48
CA MET A 190 -11.75 17.13 16.73
C MET A 190 -10.56 16.19 16.73
N PHE A 191 -10.83 14.88 16.79
CA PHE A 191 -9.83 13.87 16.56
C PHE A 191 -9.55 13.72 15.06
N THR A 192 -8.29 13.55 14.69
CA THR A 192 -7.89 13.21 13.32
C THR A 192 -8.46 11.85 12.88
N THR A 193 -8.70 10.95 13.83
CA THR A 193 -9.26 9.63 13.60
C THR A 193 -10.29 9.34 14.67
N SER A 194 -11.53 9.09 14.24
CA SER A 194 -12.60 8.68 15.14
C SER A 194 -12.32 7.30 15.72
N VAL A 195 -12.80 7.05 16.93
CA VAL A 195 -12.55 5.81 17.67
C VAL A 195 -13.86 5.17 18.11
N ASN A 196 -13.99 3.87 17.88
CA ASN A 196 -15.10 3.09 18.38
C ASN A 196 -14.92 2.86 19.89
N VAL A 197 -15.99 3.09 20.65
CA VAL A 197 -16.03 2.88 22.09
C VAL A 197 -17.16 1.95 22.46
N GLU A 198 -17.00 1.23 23.56
CA GLU A 198 -18.03 0.40 24.17
C GLU A 198 -18.57 1.06 25.44
N GLN A 199 -19.79 0.68 25.81
CA GLN A 199 -20.35 1.03 27.11
C GLN A 199 -19.39 0.63 28.24
N GLY A 200 -19.12 1.59 29.12
CA GLY A 200 -18.22 1.42 30.27
C GLY A 200 -16.75 1.67 29.97
N ASP A 201 -16.37 1.97 28.73
CA ASP A 201 -15.02 2.47 28.44
C ASP A 201 -14.78 3.81 29.18
N ILE A 202 -13.55 4.03 29.60
CA ILE A 202 -13.10 5.14 30.44
C ILE A 202 -12.20 6.06 29.62
N ILE A 203 -12.30 7.36 29.83
CA ILE A 203 -11.46 8.33 29.12
C ILE A 203 -10.33 8.82 30.02
N ALA A 204 -9.12 8.89 29.45
CA ALA A 204 -7.96 9.49 30.07
C ALA A 204 -7.40 10.64 29.25
N TYR A 205 -6.90 11.66 29.93
CA TYR A 205 -6.39 12.90 29.36
C TYR A 205 -4.96 13.12 29.83
N GLN A 206 -4.00 12.99 28.93
CA GLN A 206 -2.60 13.27 29.21
C GLN A 206 -2.30 14.73 28.91
N LEU A 207 -1.94 15.48 29.95
CA LEU A 207 -1.56 16.88 29.84
C LEU A 207 -0.03 16.98 29.71
N ALA A 208 0.44 17.71 28.70
CA ALA A 208 1.87 17.96 28.52
C ALA A 208 2.42 18.88 29.61
N ASP A 209 1.64 19.89 29.99
CA ASP A 209 2.05 20.92 30.94
C ASP A 209 1.18 20.91 32.18
N GLY A 210 1.79 21.28 33.31
CA GLY A 210 1.05 21.68 34.50
C GLY A 210 0.36 23.02 34.31
N ALA A 211 -0.58 23.32 35.21
CA ALA A 211 -1.40 24.51 35.30
C ALA A 211 -2.40 24.76 34.16
N SER A 212 -2.49 23.85 33.19
CA SER A 212 -3.37 23.96 32.03
C SER A 212 -4.85 23.77 32.34
N VAL A 213 -5.17 22.90 33.30
CA VAL A 213 -6.56 22.59 33.67
C VAL A 213 -6.84 22.91 35.13
N GLN A 214 -8.11 23.21 35.38
CA GLN A 214 -8.62 23.44 36.72
C GLN A 214 -9.53 22.29 37.18
N PHE A 215 -9.65 22.12 38.49
CA PHE A 215 -10.52 21.12 39.09
C PHE A 215 -11.14 21.60 40.41
N ASP A 216 -12.25 20.97 40.78
CA ASP A 216 -12.83 21.06 42.13
C ASP A 216 -12.60 19.75 42.89
N LYS A 217 -12.60 19.79 44.23
CA LYS A 217 -12.50 18.61 45.09
C LYS A 217 -13.86 18.21 45.65
N GLY A 218 -14.04 16.93 45.93
CA GLY A 218 -15.23 16.38 46.59
C GLY A 218 -16.37 15.95 45.67
N THR A 219 -16.39 16.38 44.40
CA THR A 219 -17.53 16.23 43.49
C THR A 219 -17.32 15.18 42.40
N GLY A 220 -16.08 14.76 42.11
CA GLY A 220 -15.77 13.81 41.02
C GLY A 220 -15.09 12.50 41.48
N ASP A 221 -14.67 11.69 40.51
CA ASP A 221 -13.77 10.54 40.68
C ASP A 221 -12.70 10.52 39.57
N THR A 222 -12.23 11.70 39.16
CA THR A 222 -11.05 11.78 38.29
C THR A 222 -9.80 11.50 39.12
N ARG A 223 -9.06 10.48 38.72
CA ARG A 223 -7.79 10.09 39.34
C ARG A 223 -6.63 10.40 38.42
N TYR A 224 -5.40 10.28 38.91
CA TYR A 224 -4.26 10.67 38.10
C TYR A 224 -3.04 9.75 38.24
N LEU A 225 -2.22 9.79 37.19
CA LEU A 225 -0.90 9.19 37.09
C LEU A 225 0.12 10.29 36.78
N THR A 226 1.31 10.17 37.33
CA THR A 226 2.43 11.08 37.02
C THR A 226 3.22 10.63 35.79
N LYS A 227 2.79 9.54 35.14
CA LYS A 227 3.42 8.98 33.96
C LYS A 227 2.44 8.99 32.78
N PRO A 228 2.94 9.16 31.54
CA PRO A 228 2.18 8.90 30.33
C PRO A 228 1.64 7.48 30.28
N LEU A 229 0.56 7.27 29.53
CA LEU A 229 0.03 5.94 29.24
C LEU A 229 0.59 5.41 27.94
N ALA A 230 1.04 4.15 27.96
CA ALA A 230 1.44 3.42 26.77
C ALA A 230 0.33 2.46 26.34
N LEU A 231 0.12 2.32 25.02
CA LEU A 231 -0.86 1.36 24.48
C LEU A 231 -0.56 -0.06 24.93
N GLY A 232 -1.61 -0.79 25.35
CA GLY A 232 -1.50 -2.16 25.85
C GLY A 232 -0.96 -2.32 27.28
N GLU A 233 -0.48 -1.24 27.93
CA GLU A 233 -0.04 -1.31 29.33
C GLU A 233 -1.25 -1.32 30.27
N GLY A 234 -1.54 -2.46 30.89
CA GLY A 234 -2.64 -2.58 31.84
C GLY A 234 -2.37 -1.85 33.16
N ILE A 235 -3.14 -0.81 33.45
CA ILE A 235 -3.03 0.00 34.68
C ILE A 235 -3.96 -0.59 35.74
N ARG A 236 -3.46 -0.84 36.95
CA ARG A 236 -4.33 -1.27 38.05
C ARG A 236 -5.11 -0.08 38.59
N LEU A 237 -6.42 -0.22 38.80
CA LEU A 237 -7.24 0.88 39.33
C LEU A 237 -6.72 1.43 40.67
N ARG A 238 -6.15 0.54 41.50
CA ARG A 238 -5.56 0.88 42.80
C ARG A 238 -4.23 1.63 42.74
N SER A 239 -3.55 1.67 41.59
CA SER A 239 -2.31 2.45 41.43
C SER A 239 -2.56 3.91 41.06
N LEU A 240 -3.81 4.27 40.70
CA LEU A 240 -4.19 5.65 40.43
C LEU A 240 -4.19 6.47 41.73
N LYS A 241 -3.64 7.68 41.67
CA LYS A 241 -3.58 8.63 42.80
C LYS A 241 -4.83 9.51 42.83
N GLY A 242 -5.08 10.17 43.96
CA GLY A 242 -6.15 11.15 44.09
C GLY A 242 -7.54 10.60 44.43
N LYS A 243 -7.68 9.30 44.72
CA LYS A 243 -8.98 8.68 45.07
C LYS A 243 -9.70 9.39 46.22
N SER A 244 -8.98 9.81 47.26
CA SER A 244 -9.56 10.52 48.42
C SER A 244 -9.93 11.97 48.13
N GLU A 245 -9.38 12.57 47.08
CA GLU A 245 -9.60 13.98 46.75
C GLU A 245 -10.86 14.22 45.95
N ARG A 246 -11.38 13.18 45.27
CA ARG A 246 -12.63 13.22 44.49
C ARG A 246 -12.65 14.39 43.51
N ARG A 247 -11.59 14.50 42.70
CA ARG A 247 -11.40 15.64 41.81
C ARG A 247 -12.37 15.59 40.63
N ALA A 248 -12.94 16.73 40.28
CA ALA A 248 -13.74 16.93 39.08
C ALA A 248 -13.06 17.96 38.18
N TYR A 249 -12.72 17.57 36.96
CA TYR A 249 -12.10 18.44 35.95
C TYR A 249 -13.13 18.82 34.89
N ALA A 250 -12.95 19.96 34.25
CA ALA A 250 -13.79 20.40 33.14
C ALA A 250 -13.27 19.83 31.80
N LEU A 251 -13.49 18.53 31.61
CA LEU A 251 -12.98 17.73 30.49
C LEU A 251 -14.05 16.74 30.03
N GLY A 252 -14.12 16.48 28.73
CA GLY A 252 -15.00 15.47 28.15
C GLY A 252 -14.69 15.13 26.71
N VAL A 253 -15.45 14.17 26.17
CA VAL A 253 -15.40 13.74 24.77
C VAL A 253 -16.76 13.90 24.10
N TYR A 254 -16.73 14.15 22.79
CA TYR A 254 -17.91 14.21 21.94
C TYR A 254 -17.96 12.98 21.04
N GLY A 255 -19.16 12.45 20.82
CA GLY A 255 -19.36 11.30 19.93
C GLY A 255 -20.79 11.12 19.46
N LEU A 256 -20.96 10.17 18.56
CA LEU A 256 -22.26 9.63 18.18
C LEU A 256 -22.44 8.32 18.93
N LEU A 257 -23.26 8.33 19.99
CA LEU A 257 -23.51 7.14 20.79
C LEU A 257 -24.79 6.45 20.31
N SER A 258 -24.77 5.12 20.29
CA SER A 258 -25.91 4.34 19.83
C SER A 258 -26.98 4.38 20.90
N GLN A 259 -28.19 4.83 20.56
CA GLN A 259 -29.32 4.85 21.49
C GLN A 259 -29.56 3.46 22.10
N PRO A 260 -29.99 3.39 23.37
CA PRO A 260 -30.29 2.10 23.99
C PRO A 260 -31.49 1.51 23.25
N GLN A 261 -31.33 0.29 22.73
CA GLN A 261 -32.47 -0.49 22.25
C GLN A 261 -33.39 -0.90 23.39
#